data_AF-A0A7V1P284-F1
#
_entry.id   AF-A0A7V1P284-F1
#
_cell.length_a   1.000
_cell.length_b   1.000
_cell.length_c   1.000
_cell.angle_alpha   90.00
_cell.angle_beta   90.00
_cell.angle_gamma   90.00
#
_symmetry.space_group_name_H-M   'P 1'
#
loop_
_entity.id
_entity.type
_entity.pdbx_description
1 polymer ?
#
loop_
_entity_poly.entity_id
_entity_poly.type
_entity_poly.pdbx_seq_one_letter_code
_entity_poly.pdbx_strand_id
1 'polypeptide(L)'
;MEKIICFFALLCIVGHAQDVNIEDKQQLQKECLQCHVEQQIPSALIYRRYLMKYSTFERMEKAIFTYIKNPDKKRSIMPSQFFLKFPMKEKTMLDDDTLQKTIKSYLNTFDVKKKLVLPQ
;
A
#
# COMPACT_ATOMS: atom_id res chain seq x y z
N MET A 1 47.39 19.88 -27.26
CA MET A 1 46.22 20.77 -27.39
C MET A 1 45.19 19.99 -28.16
N GLU A 2 43.94 19.80 -27.79
CA GLU A 2 43.14 20.06 -26.60
C GLU A 2 41.79 19.40 -26.91
N LYS A 3 41.18 18.72 -25.93
CA LYS A 3 39.72 18.49 -25.79
C LYS A 3 39.12 17.58 -26.89
N ILE A 4 38.35 16.52 -26.62
CA ILE A 4 37.14 16.48 -25.80
C ILE A 4 36.96 15.01 -25.40
N ILE A 5 37.39 14.66 -24.18
CA ILE A 5 36.88 13.51 -23.43
C ILE A 5 35.91 14.15 -22.44
N CYS A 6 34.59 14.04 -22.65
CA CYS A 6 33.55 14.30 -21.63
C CYS A 6 32.13 14.20 -22.23
N PHE A 7 31.69 13.01 -22.68
CA PHE A 7 30.26 12.84 -23.06
C PHE A 7 29.58 11.57 -22.55
N PHE A 8 30.21 10.82 -21.63
CA PHE A 8 29.59 9.63 -21.03
C PHE A 8 29.43 9.70 -19.50
N ALA A 9 29.50 10.89 -18.91
CA ALA A 9 29.33 11.07 -17.46
C ALA A 9 27.96 11.65 -17.05
N LEU A 10 27.05 11.94 -17.99
CA LEU A 10 25.78 12.62 -17.68
C LEU A 10 24.54 11.72 -17.66
N LEU A 11 24.67 10.39 -17.84
CA LEU A 11 23.51 9.47 -17.84
C LEU A 11 23.33 8.66 -16.55
N CYS A 12 24.15 8.90 -15.52
CA CYS A 12 24.06 8.18 -14.25
C CYS A 12 23.21 8.89 -13.18
N ILE A 13 22.53 9.99 -13.51
CA ILE A 13 21.58 10.65 -12.60
C ILE A 13 20.16 10.16 -12.91
N VAL A 14 19.95 8.85 -12.89
CA VAL A 14 18.61 8.29 -12.61
C VAL A 14 18.72 7.61 -11.25
N GLY A 15 18.99 8.43 -10.23
CA GLY A 15 18.99 8.01 -8.84
C GLY A 15 17.57 7.71 -8.39
N HIS A 16 17.16 6.45 -8.54
CA HIS A 16 16.14 5.73 -7.77
C HIS A 16 14.89 6.52 -7.34
N ALA A 17 14.02 6.87 -8.31
CA ALA A 17 12.60 6.80 -8.00
C ALA A 17 12.23 5.31 -7.99
N GLN A 18 11.77 4.82 -6.84
CA GLN A 18 11.33 3.44 -6.64
C GLN A 18 10.21 3.13 -7.67
N ASP A 19 10.57 2.50 -8.79
CA ASP A 19 9.61 2.01 -9.76
C ASP A 19 8.78 0.93 -9.06
N VAL A 20 7.59 1.33 -8.56
CA VAL A 20 6.57 0.38 -8.17
C VAL A 20 6.27 -0.44 -9.43
N ASN A 21 6.71 -1.71 -9.44
CA ASN A 21 6.60 -2.62 -10.57
C ASN A 21 5.15 -2.60 -11.11
N ILE A 22 5.00 -2.50 -12.43
CA ILE A 22 3.69 -2.50 -13.12
C ILE A 22 2.87 -3.71 -12.70
N GLU A 23 3.53 -4.86 -12.54
CA GLU A 23 2.94 -6.10 -12.05
C GLU A 23 2.34 -5.94 -10.64
N ASP A 24 3.06 -5.28 -9.72
CA ASP A 24 2.61 -5.06 -8.35
C ASP A 24 1.39 -4.13 -8.28
N LYS A 25 1.29 -3.18 -9.23
CA LYS A 25 0.11 -2.31 -9.35
C LYS A 25 -1.09 -3.08 -9.87
N GLN A 26 -0.90 -3.91 -10.89
CA GLN A 26 -1.98 -4.75 -11.44
C GLN A 26 -2.48 -5.76 -10.39
N GLN A 27 -1.56 -6.38 -9.66
CA GLN A 27 -1.87 -7.29 -8.57
C GLN A 27 -2.62 -6.58 -7.44
N LEU A 28 -2.15 -5.39 -7.01
CA LEU A 28 -2.86 -4.58 -6.03
C LEU A 28 -4.29 -4.22 -6.49
N GLN A 29 -4.44 -3.87 -7.77
CA GLN A 29 -5.75 -3.55 -8.34
C GLN A 29 -6.69 -4.75 -8.25
N LYS A 30 -6.26 -5.90 -8.75
CA LYS A 30 -7.05 -7.14 -8.78
C LYS A 30 -7.37 -7.66 -7.38
N GLU A 31 -6.36 -7.79 -6.52
CA GLU A 31 -6.48 -8.53 -5.27
C GLU A 31 -7.03 -7.70 -4.09
N CYS A 32 -6.97 -6.36 -4.18
CA CYS A 32 -7.43 -5.48 -3.10
C CYS A 32 -8.37 -4.38 -3.59
N LEU A 33 -7.97 -3.62 -4.61
CA LEU A 33 -8.67 -2.38 -4.92
C LEU A 33 -9.96 -2.59 -5.71
N GLN A 34 -10.13 -3.71 -6.41
CA GLN A 34 -11.35 -4.02 -7.14
C GLN A 34 -12.58 -3.86 -6.25
N CYS A 35 -12.68 -4.62 -5.17
CA CYS A 35 -13.81 -4.52 -4.24
C CYS A 35 -13.85 -3.17 -3.53
N HIS A 36 -12.69 -2.57 -3.23
CA HIS A 36 -12.66 -1.26 -2.57
C HIS A 36 -13.24 -0.15 -3.46
N VAL A 37 -13.01 -0.21 -4.77
CA VAL A 37 -13.55 0.74 -5.75
C VAL A 37 -15.03 0.45 -5.98
N GLU A 38 -15.39 -0.80 -6.28
CA GLU A 38 -16.77 -1.23 -6.53
C GLU A 38 -17.71 -0.87 -5.36
N GLN A 39 -17.26 -1.13 -4.13
CA GLN A 39 -18.05 -0.86 -2.92
C GLN A 39 -17.83 0.54 -2.35
N GLN A 40 -17.00 1.38 -2.99
CA GLN A 40 -16.65 2.73 -2.53
C GLN A 40 -16.07 2.76 -1.11
N ILE A 41 -15.25 1.76 -0.77
CA ILE A 41 -14.51 1.69 0.48
C ILE A 41 -13.36 2.71 0.42
N PRO A 42 -13.26 3.65 1.39
CA PRO A 42 -12.25 4.70 1.34
C PRO A 42 -10.86 4.19 1.78
N SER A 43 -10.09 3.62 0.84
CA SER A 43 -8.77 3.05 1.11
C SER A 43 -7.79 4.01 1.82
N ALA A 44 -7.76 5.28 1.44
CA ALA A 44 -6.90 6.27 2.10
C ALA A 44 -7.30 6.50 3.58
N LEU A 45 -8.58 6.41 3.91
CA LEU A 45 -9.07 6.52 5.28
C LEU A 45 -8.75 5.26 6.09
N ILE A 46 -8.86 4.08 5.49
CA ILE A 46 -8.43 2.82 6.10
C ILE A 46 -6.93 2.89 6.43
N TYR A 47 -6.09 3.28 5.46
CA TYR A 47 -4.66 3.48 5.67
C TYR A 47 -4.39 4.40 6.88
N ARG A 48 -5.03 5.57 6.93
CA ARG A 48 -4.86 6.52 8.04
C ARG A 48 -5.23 5.90 9.39
N ARG A 49 -6.31 5.11 9.48
CA ARG A 49 -6.68 4.42 10.73
C ARG A 49 -5.63 3.40 11.15
N TYR A 50 -5.07 2.62 10.21
CA TYR A 50 -3.96 1.72 10.50
C TYR A 50 -2.71 2.50 10.95
N LEU A 51 -2.39 3.62 10.30
CA LEU A 51 -1.25 4.46 10.66
C LEU A 51 -1.40 5.02 12.08
N MET A 52 -2.58 5.55 12.41
CA MET A 52 -2.85 6.10 13.75
C MET A 52 -2.79 5.03 14.85
N LYS A 53 -3.17 3.78 14.56
CA LYS A 53 -3.17 2.70 15.56
C LYS A 53 -1.82 2.02 15.73
N TYR A 54 -1.05 1.86 14.66
CA TYR A 54 0.15 1.01 14.67
C TYR A 54 1.47 1.76 14.44
N SER A 55 1.40 3.00 13.94
CA SER A 55 2.50 3.98 13.81
C SER A 55 3.67 3.61 12.89
N THR A 56 3.90 2.33 12.60
CA THR A 56 4.99 1.86 11.72
C THR A 56 4.47 0.97 10.61
N PHE A 57 5.18 1.00 9.47
CA PHE A 57 4.82 0.22 8.29
C PHE A 57 4.78 -1.28 8.58
N GLU A 58 5.78 -1.80 9.28
CA GLU A 58 5.87 -3.21 9.68
C GLU A 58 4.69 -3.64 10.56
N ARG A 59 4.31 -2.82 11.55
CA ARG A 59 3.17 -3.13 12.44
C ARG A 59 1.85 -3.07 11.68
N MET A 60 1.69 -2.11 10.77
CA MET A 60 0.53 -2.02 9.89
C MET A 60 0.43 -3.25 8.99
N GLU A 61 1.53 -3.65 8.34
CA GLU A 61 1.60 -4.83 7.48
C GLU A 61 1.18 -6.08 8.24
N LYS A 62 1.79 -6.33 9.41
CA LYS A 62 1.46 -7.48 10.27
C LYS A 62 -0.01 -7.49 10.71
N ALA A 63 -0.56 -6.32 11.06
CA ALA A 63 -1.96 -6.21 11.47
C ALA A 63 -2.93 -6.48 10.32
N ILE A 64 -2.66 -5.92 9.14
CA ILE A 64 -3.47 -6.15 7.94
C ILE A 64 -3.39 -7.62 7.53
N PHE A 65 -2.19 -8.21 7.51
CA PHE A 65 -1.97 -9.62 7.18
C PHE A 65 -2.78 -10.52 8.11
N THR A 66 -2.67 -10.32 9.42
CA THR A 66 -3.40 -11.09 10.43
C THR A 66 -4.91 -10.98 10.26
N TYR A 67 -5.42 -9.78 10.00
CA TYR A 67 -6.84 -9.55 9.76
C TYR A 67 -7.32 -10.26 8.48
N ILE A 68 -6.60 -10.14 7.37
CA ILE A 68 -7.03 -10.73 6.09
C ILE A 68 -7.00 -12.27 6.13
N LYS A 69 -6.05 -12.88 6.86
CA LYS A 69 -5.97 -14.34 7.04
C LYS A 69 -7.09 -14.90 7.92
N ASN A 70 -7.63 -14.10 8.84
CA ASN A 70 -8.71 -14.51 9.72
C ASN A 70 -9.61 -13.31 10.09
N PRO A 71 -10.46 -12.85 9.15
CA PRO A 71 -11.27 -11.67 9.35
C PRO A 71 -12.27 -11.88 10.47
N ASP A 72 -12.41 -10.90 11.36
CA ASP A 72 -13.42 -10.90 12.42
C ASP A 72 -13.71 -9.47 12.88
N LYS A 73 -14.97 -9.18 13.21
CA LYS A 73 -15.40 -7.84 13.63
C LYS A 73 -14.69 -7.37 14.89
N LYS A 74 -14.44 -8.25 15.86
CA LYS A 74 -13.78 -7.88 17.13
C LYS A 74 -12.28 -7.63 16.95
N ARG A 75 -11.66 -8.26 15.94
CA ARG A 75 -10.24 -8.06 15.57
C ARG A 75 -10.03 -6.97 14.53
N SER A 76 -11.09 -6.42 13.93
CA SER A 76 -10.98 -5.31 13.01
C SER A 76 -10.60 -4.01 13.72
N ILE A 77 -9.90 -3.14 13.01
CA ILE A 77 -9.67 -1.77 13.45
C ILE A 77 -10.82 -0.82 13.09
N MET A 78 -11.79 -1.29 12.30
CA MET A 78 -12.93 -0.49 11.89
C MET A 78 -13.99 -0.47 13.00
N PRO A 79 -14.66 0.67 13.22
CA PRO A 79 -15.77 0.75 14.17
C PRO A 79 -16.94 -0.13 13.72
N SER A 80 -17.79 -0.58 14.64
CA SER A 80 -18.92 -1.47 14.33
C SER A 80 -19.86 -0.90 13.25
N GLN A 81 -20.06 0.42 13.24
CA GLN A 81 -20.88 1.14 12.26
C GLN A 81 -20.33 1.04 10.83
N PHE A 82 -19.02 0.83 10.65
CA PHE A 82 -18.42 0.61 9.33
C PHE A 82 -19.06 -0.61 8.64
N PHE A 83 -19.37 -1.65 9.42
CA PHE A 83 -19.95 -2.90 8.93
C PHE A 83 -21.46 -2.82 8.66
N LEU A 84 -22.10 -1.67 8.91
CA LEU A 84 -23.47 -1.42 8.46
C LEU A 84 -23.52 -1.08 6.97
N LYS A 85 -22.42 -0.53 6.43
CA LYS A 85 -22.30 -0.11 5.03
C LYS A 85 -21.44 -1.06 4.21
N PHE A 86 -20.34 -1.56 4.79
CA PHE A 86 -19.39 -2.39 4.06
C PHE A 86 -19.41 -3.81 4.63
N PRO A 87 -19.60 -4.84 3.79
CA PRO A 87 -19.63 -6.22 4.25
C PRO A 87 -18.28 -6.61 4.86
N MET A 88 -18.32 -7.56 5.79
CA MET A 88 -17.09 -8.13 6.33
C MET A 88 -16.39 -8.94 5.23
N LYS A 89 -15.07 -8.74 5.10
CA LYS A 89 -14.27 -9.47 4.12
C LYS A 89 -14.23 -10.96 4.48
N GLU A 90 -14.42 -11.82 3.49
CA GLU A 90 -14.15 -13.25 3.62
C GLU A 90 -12.65 -13.54 3.68
N LYS A 91 -12.29 -14.61 4.38
CA LYS A 91 -10.90 -15.09 4.48
C LYS A 91 -10.26 -15.19 3.09
N THR A 92 -9.04 -14.69 2.97
CA THR A 92 -8.30 -14.77 1.70
C THR A 92 -7.86 -16.20 1.37
N MET A 93 -7.80 -16.49 0.08
CA MET A 93 -7.22 -17.71 -0.49
C MET A 93 -5.80 -17.50 -1.04
N LEU A 94 -5.28 -16.27 -0.95
CA LEU A 94 -3.91 -15.96 -1.37
C LEU A 94 -2.89 -16.67 -0.48
N ASP A 95 -1.78 -17.08 -1.11
CA ASP A 95 -0.59 -17.52 -0.40
C ASP A 95 0.05 -16.35 0.37
N ASP A 96 0.89 -16.70 1.34
CA ASP A 96 1.43 -15.73 2.30
C ASP A 96 2.36 -14.70 1.65
N ASP A 97 3.14 -15.11 0.65
CA ASP A 97 4.10 -14.24 -0.04
C ASP A 97 3.37 -13.22 -0.91
N THR A 98 2.39 -13.69 -1.70
CA THR A 98 1.50 -12.84 -2.49
C THR A 98 0.76 -11.85 -1.60
N LEU A 99 0.22 -12.31 -0.47
CA LEU A 99 -0.51 -11.45 0.45
C LEU A 99 0.40 -10.36 1.04
N GLN A 100 1.59 -10.72 1.53
CA GLN A 100 2.55 -9.75 2.06
C GLN A 100 2.95 -8.72 1.00
N LYS A 101 3.31 -9.17 -0.20
CA LYS A 101 3.70 -8.29 -1.31
C LYS A 101 2.57 -7.30 -1.65
N THR A 102 1.35 -7.79 -1.71
CA THR A 102 0.17 -6.97 -2.03
C THR A 102 -0.13 -5.96 -0.92
N ILE A 103 -0.02 -6.34 0.35
CA ILE A 103 -0.18 -5.42 1.49
C ILE A 103 0.89 -4.33 1.47
N LYS A 104 2.16 -4.68 1.19
CA LYS A 104 3.23 -3.69 1.04
C LYS A 104 2.92 -2.72 -0.10
N SER A 105 2.41 -3.21 -1.24
CA SER A 105 1.98 -2.36 -2.37
C SER A 105 0.85 -1.42 -1.97
N TYR A 106 -0.15 -1.92 -1.22
CA TYR A 106 -1.25 -1.12 -0.69
C TYR A 106 -0.75 0.00 0.22
N LEU A 107 0.06 -0.33 1.23
CA LEU A 107 0.60 0.64 2.18
C LEU A 107 1.45 1.69 1.48
N ASN A 108 2.29 1.29 0.51
CA ASN A 108 3.10 2.20 -0.28
C ASN A 108 2.29 3.15 -1.16
N THR A 109 1.14 2.70 -1.66
CA THR A 109 0.23 3.47 -2.52
C THR A 109 -0.48 4.58 -1.74
N PHE A 110 -0.85 4.31 -0.49
CA PHE A 110 -1.57 5.27 0.36
C PHE A 110 -0.69 6.02 1.36
N ASP A 111 0.62 5.80 1.32
CA ASP A 111 1.55 6.45 2.24
C ASP A 111 1.46 7.97 2.17
N VAL A 112 1.07 8.57 3.31
CA VAL A 112 0.95 10.00 3.48
C VAL A 112 2.30 10.71 3.38
N LYS A 113 3.41 10.06 3.75
CA LYS A 113 4.74 10.67 3.70
C LYS A 113 5.13 11.07 2.28
N LYS A 114 4.71 10.30 1.28
CA LYS A 114 4.93 10.58 -0.15
C LYS A 114 4.11 11.78 -0.65
N LYS A 115 3.20 12.32 0.17
CA LYS A 115 2.33 13.45 -0.15
C LYS A 115 2.68 14.70 0.65
N LEU A 116 3.67 14.62 1.55
CA LEU A 116 4.16 15.77 2.30
C LEU A 116 5.22 16.48 1.48
N VAL A 117 4.92 17.68 1.01
CA VAL A 117 5.88 18.59 0.39
C VAL A 117 6.06 19.75 1.36
N LEU A 118 7.30 20.01 1.79
CA LEU A 118 7.59 21.22 2.54
C LEU A 118 7.63 22.40 1.55
N PRO A 119 6.92 23.51 1.83
CA PRO A 119 7.10 24.72 1.04
C PRO A 119 8.57 25.17 1.16
N GLN A 120 9.18 25.47 0.01
CA GLN A 120 10.55 26.00 -0.08
C GLN A 120 10.58 27.49 0.29
#